data_AF-A0A2D9I496-F1
#
_entry.id   AF-A0A2D9I496-F1
#
_cell.length_a   1.000
_cell.length_b   1.000
_cell.length_c   1.000
_cell.angle_alpha   90.00
_cell.angle_beta   90.00
_cell.angle_gamma   90.00
#
_symmetry.space_group_name_H-M   'P 1'
#
loop_
_entity.id
_entity.type
_entity.pdbx_description
1 polymer ?
#
loop_
_entity_poly.entity_id
_entity_poly.type
_entity_poly.pdbx_seq_one_letter_code
_entity_poly.pdbx_strand_id
1 'polypeptide(L)'
;MISLPGYSFELLYSVYRMKCMQQNSMLHCGRKGNATASCNSGRISIDIPLMKEGHAVRRSGLDAVRPVPPQVRLIDLMFSAFGKAMEQLPDPRFLRVVVMGIVGAILTMILLWSAVGWALQQVNWTQLWLIGGAIESLGNAADEIGWISFALGAGGLTWLLFPVTAVSVISIFLDSVCEAVEAKHYPQRTNARSQPILEAVYGALKFLGITVLLNLIALPVYLILLVVFGSGAFLFLFVNGYLVGREFFELVAARRMPVGPAQRLRKAYATKFIVFGILSVLLMSIPIVNLIAPVLVAAAAVHLYESLPRKAEFEAMSGDA
;
A
#
# COMPACT_ATOMS: atom_id res chain seq x y z
N MET A 1 -13.95 36.50 -8.66
CA MET A 1 -14.21 36.29 -10.10
C MET A 1 -12.86 36.05 -10.77
N ILE A 2 -12.38 34.80 -10.77
CA ILE A 2 -11.27 34.34 -11.61
C ILE A 2 -11.70 32.95 -12.07
N SER A 3 -12.11 32.89 -13.34
CA SER A 3 -12.54 31.69 -14.04
C SER A 3 -11.30 31.03 -14.63
N LEU A 4 -11.05 29.76 -14.30
CA LEU A 4 -10.04 28.94 -14.97
C LEU A 4 -10.79 27.81 -15.70
N PRO A 5 -10.57 27.64 -17.03
CA PRO A 5 -11.43 26.83 -17.88
C PRO A 5 -11.10 25.34 -17.75
N GLY A 6 -12.17 24.53 -17.80
CA GLY A 6 -12.10 23.07 -17.79
C GLY A 6 -11.57 22.52 -19.10
N TYR A 7 -10.38 21.92 -19.07
CA TYR A 7 -9.83 21.12 -20.16
C TYR A 7 -8.91 20.01 -19.63
N SER A 8 -9.40 19.15 -18.73
CA SER A 8 -8.64 17.93 -18.34
C SER A 8 -9.49 16.67 -18.12
N PHE A 9 -10.83 16.76 -18.03
CA PHE A 9 -11.69 15.60 -17.75
C PHE A 9 -12.28 14.91 -18.99
N GLU A 10 -12.51 15.64 -20.08
CA GLU A 10 -13.11 15.09 -21.33
C GLU A 10 -12.15 14.15 -22.09
N LEU A 11 -10.84 14.42 -22.06
CA LEU A 11 -9.84 13.57 -22.72
C LEU A 11 -9.69 12.19 -22.05
N LEU A 12 -9.86 12.10 -20.72
CA LEU A 12 -9.81 10.82 -20.02
C LEU A 12 -11.06 9.96 -20.30
N TYR A 13 -12.22 10.60 -20.46
CA TYR A 13 -13.48 9.92 -20.77
C TYR A 13 -13.53 9.42 -22.23
N SER A 14 -12.99 10.20 -23.18
CA SER A 14 -12.90 9.84 -24.60
C SER A 14 -11.96 8.64 -24.84
N VAL A 15 -10.81 8.60 -24.16
CA VAL A 15 -9.85 7.47 -24.27
C VAL A 15 -10.42 6.18 -23.63
N TYR A 16 -11.22 6.29 -22.57
CA TYR A 16 -11.92 5.13 -21.98
C TYR A 16 -13.03 4.59 -22.89
N ARG A 17 -13.76 5.47 -23.59
CA ARG A 17 -14.84 5.08 -24.50
C ARG A 17 -14.33 4.40 -25.77
N MET A 18 -13.17 4.82 -26.30
CA MET A 18 -12.57 4.19 -27.48
C MET A 18 -12.05 2.77 -27.21
N LYS A 19 -11.50 2.50 -26.02
CA LYS A 19 -11.06 1.13 -25.66
C LYS A 19 -12.22 0.14 -25.48
N CYS A 20 -13.41 0.58 -25.09
CA CYS A 20 -14.59 -0.29 -25.04
C CYS A 20 -15.15 -0.62 -26.42
N MET A 21 -15.06 0.28 -27.42
CA MET A 21 -15.49 -0.06 -28.78
C MET A 21 -14.50 -0.96 -29.51
N GLN A 22 -13.19 -0.76 -29.31
CA GLN A 22 -12.16 -1.50 -30.05
C GLN A 22 -11.96 -2.93 -29.56
N GLN A 23 -12.40 -3.26 -28.34
CA GLN A 23 -12.32 -4.60 -27.78
C GLN A 23 -13.51 -5.49 -28.18
N ASN A 24 -14.55 -4.91 -28.79
CA ASN A 24 -15.74 -5.64 -29.26
C ASN A 24 -15.62 -6.10 -30.73
N SER A 25 -14.51 -5.81 -31.42
CA SER A 25 -14.29 -6.12 -32.84
C SER A 25 -13.22 -7.19 -33.10
N MET A 26 -12.71 -7.88 -32.07
CA MET A 26 -11.77 -9.01 -32.24
C MET A 26 -12.30 -10.32 -31.62
N LEU A 27 -13.57 -10.64 -31.88
CA LEU A 27 -14.00 -12.05 -31.86
C LEU A 27 -13.52 -12.69 -33.17
N HIS A 28 -12.30 -13.23 -33.13
CA HIS A 28 -11.80 -14.13 -34.16
C HIS A 28 -12.74 -15.34 -34.21
N CYS A 29 -13.50 -15.43 -35.30
CA CYS A 29 -14.44 -16.49 -35.60
C CYS A 29 -13.68 -17.79 -35.91
N GLY A 30 -13.32 -18.54 -34.87
CA GLY A 30 -12.90 -19.93 -34.95
C GLY A 30 -14.09 -20.83 -35.28
N ARG A 31 -14.24 -21.14 -36.56
CA ARG A 31 -15.25 -22.00 -37.18
C ARG A 31 -15.42 -23.34 -36.45
N LYS A 32 -16.58 -23.56 -35.82
CA LYS A 32 -17.34 -24.83 -35.78
C LYS A 32 -18.69 -24.59 -35.08
N GLY A 33 -19.76 -24.54 -35.86
CA GLY A 33 -21.15 -24.43 -35.37
C GLY A 33 -21.92 -23.32 -36.08
N ASN A 34 -22.95 -23.68 -36.82
CA ASN A 34 -23.83 -22.76 -37.55
C ASN A 34 -24.62 -21.88 -36.56
N ALA A 35 -24.09 -20.72 -36.21
CA ALA A 35 -24.85 -19.65 -35.57
C ALA A 35 -25.08 -18.54 -36.61
N THR A 36 -26.32 -18.37 -37.05
CA THR A 36 -26.73 -17.27 -37.93
C THR A 36 -27.17 -16.09 -37.08
N ALA A 37 -26.39 -15.00 -37.08
CA ALA A 37 -26.82 -13.72 -36.52
C ALA A 37 -27.58 -12.93 -37.60
N SER A 38 -28.86 -12.62 -37.36
CA SER A 38 -29.64 -11.69 -38.19
C SER A 38 -29.90 -10.42 -37.40
N CYS A 39 -29.52 -9.27 -37.95
CA CYS A 39 -29.66 -7.96 -37.32
C CYS A 39 -30.87 -7.24 -37.95
N ASN A 40 -31.97 -7.13 -37.22
CA ASN A 40 -33.09 -6.28 -37.63
C ASN A 40 -33.48 -5.35 -36.48
N SER A 41 -33.56 -4.04 -36.77
CA SER A 41 -34.08 -3.00 -35.88
C SER A 41 -33.48 -2.95 -34.45
N GLY A 42 -32.16 -2.92 -34.33
CA GLY A 42 -31.49 -2.44 -33.09
C GLY A 42 -31.63 -3.33 -31.84
N ARG A 43 -32.09 -4.57 -31.99
CA ARG A 43 -32.18 -5.55 -30.90
C ARG A 43 -31.45 -6.82 -31.33
N ILE A 44 -30.31 -7.11 -30.71
CA ILE A 44 -29.57 -8.36 -30.95
C ILE A 44 -30.28 -9.47 -30.16
N SER A 45 -31.08 -10.28 -30.84
CA SER A 45 -31.60 -11.55 -30.31
C SER A 45 -30.62 -12.66 -30.69
N ILE A 46 -29.95 -13.24 -29.70
CA ILE A 46 -29.12 -14.44 -29.88
C ILE A 46 -30.01 -15.64 -29.54
N ASP A 47 -30.55 -16.31 -30.57
CA ASP A 47 -31.18 -17.61 -30.39
C ASP A 47 -30.09 -18.67 -30.23
N ILE A 48 -29.88 -19.08 -28.98
CA ILE A 48 -29.01 -20.22 -28.65
C ILE A 48 -29.89 -21.48 -28.70
N PRO A 49 -29.64 -22.43 -29.61
CA PRO A 49 -30.36 -23.70 -29.58
C PRO A 49 -29.99 -24.44 -28.30
N LEU A 50 -30.98 -24.67 -27.43
CA LEU A 50 -30.86 -25.50 -26.24
C LEU A 50 -30.51 -26.93 -26.67
N MET A 51 -29.22 -27.28 -26.63
CA MET A 51 -28.80 -28.67 -26.61
C MET A 51 -29.29 -29.29 -25.30
N LYS A 52 -30.31 -30.15 -25.42
CA LYS A 52 -30.57 -31.23 -24.48
C LYS A 52 -29.32 -32.08 -24.43
N GLU A 53 -28.57 -32.03 -23.34
CA GLU A 53 -27.92 -33.21 -22.77
C GLU A 53 -27.45 -32.92 -21.34
N GLY A 54 -27.78 -33.85 -20.45
CA GLY A 54 -27.74 -33.65 -19.01
C GLY A 54 -26.34 -33.76 -18.44
N HIS A 55 -25.80 -32.65 -17.95
CA HIS A 55 -24.93 -32.61 -16.79
C HIS A 55 -25.23 -31.33 -16.02
N ALA A 56 -25.79 -31.48 -14.82
CA ALA A 56 -26.10 -30.38 -13.92
C ALA A 56 -24.80 -29.74 -13.41
N VAL A 57 -24.27 -28.75 -14.14
CA VAL A 57 -23.27 -27.84 -13.60
C VAL A 57 -23.96 -26.99 -12.54
N ARG A 58 -23.59 -27.21 -11.28
CA ARG A 58 -24.09 -26.51 -10.10
C ARG A 58 -23.81 -25.01 -10.23
N ARG A 59 -24.77 -24.25 -10.76
CA ARG A 59 -24.78 -22.77 -10.80
C ARG A 59 -25.05 -22.19 -9.40
N SER A 60 -24.29 -22.59 -8.38
CA SER A 60 -24.51 -22.13 -7.00
C SER A 60 -23.64 -20.93 -6.59
N GLY A 61 -23.00 -20.23 -7.54
CA GLY A 61 -22.01 -19.18 -7.24
C GLY A 61 -22.15 -17.86 -7.99
N LEU A 62 -23.04 -17.75 -8.98
CA LEU A 62 -23.18 -16.53 -9.80
C LEU A 62 -24.39 -15.64 -9.44
N ASP A 63 -25.25 -16.07 -8.52
CA ASP A 63 -26.52 -15.40 -8.21
C ASP A 63 -26.39 -14.36 -7.08
N ALA A 64 -25.17 -14.07 -6.62
CA ALA A 64 -24.92 -13.12 -5.53
C ALA A 64 -24.12 -11.88 -5.99
N VAL A 65 -24.25 -11.47 -7.27
CA VAL A 65 -23.84 -10.12 -7.69
C VAL A 65 -24.80 -9.13 -7.04
N ARG A 66 -24.51 -8.71 -5.81
CA ARG A 66 -25.26 -7.65 -5.16
C ARG A 66 -25.23 -6.42 -6.07
N PRO A 67 -26.35 -5.70 -6.23
CA PRO A 67 -26.36 -4.47 -7.00
C PRO A 67 -25.28 -3.53 -6.47
N VAL A 68 -24.48 -2.97 -7.38
CA VAL A 68 -23.43 -2.00 -7.07
C VAL A 68 -24.10 -0.85 -6.29
N PRO A 69 -23.71 -0.60 -5.04
CA PRO A 69 -24.30 0.50 -4.28
C PRO A 69 -24.09 1.82 -5.03
N PRO A 70 -24.97 2.81 -4.82
CA PRO A 70 -24.89 4.11 -5.47
C PRO A 70 -23.50 4.71 -5.28
N GLN A 71 -23.08 5.62 -6.16
CA GLN A 71 -21.75 6.22 -6.18
C GLN A 71 -21.40 6.87 -4.83
N VAL A 72 -20.95 6.07 -3.87
CA VAL A 72 -20.52 6.52 -2.55
C VAL A 72 -19.35 7.45 -2.81
N ARG A 73 -19.39 8.66 -2.24
CA ARG A 73 -18.30 9.62 -2.47
C ARG A 73 -17.01 8.95 -2.03
N LEU A 74 -15.95 9.16 -2.79
CA LEU A 74 -14.66 8.52 -2.54
C LEU A 74 -14.21 8.70 -1.08
N ILE A 75 -14.48 9.89 -0.55
CA ILE A 75 -14.22 10.28 0.83
C ILE A 75 -15.04 9.46 1.84
N ASP A 76 -16.34 9.28 1.63
CA ASP A 76 -17.21 8.52 2.55
C ASP A 76 -16.75 7.05 2.64
N LEU A 77 -16.26 6.50 1.52
CA LEU A 77 -15.67 5.16 1.48
C LEU A 77 -14.41 5.06 2.36
N MET A 78 -13.53 6.07 2.30
CA MET A 78 -12.32 6.11 3.12
C MET A 78 -12.67 6.24 4.60
N PHE A 79 -13.53 7.19 4.95
CA PHE A 79 -13.96 7.38 6.34
C PHE A 79 -14.66 6.15 6.90
N SER A 80 -15.46 5.44 6.10
CA SER A 80 -16.05 4.17 6.50
C SER A 80 -15.00 3.09 6.76
N ALA A 81 -13.95 3.01 5.93
CA ALA A 81 -12.87 2.04 6.10
C ALA A 81 -12.04 2.33 7.36
N PHE A 82 -11.66 3.58 7.59
CA PHE A 82 -10.96 4.00 8.81
C PHE A 82 -11.85 3.89 10.06
N GLY A 83 -13.14 4.19 9.95
CA GLY A 83 -14.10 4.03 11.05
C GLY A 83 -14.23 2.58 11.51
N LYS A 84 -14.32 1.62 10.58
CA LYS A 84 -14.30 0.18 10.89
C LYS A 84 -13.00 -0.28 11.54
N ALA A 85 -11.86 0.30 11.13
CA ALA A 85 -10.57 0.01 11.75
C ALA A 85 -10.50 0.56 13.19
N MET A 86 -11.02 1.77 13.44
CA MET A 86 -11.09 2.37 14.78
C MET A 86 -11.99 1.57 15.72
N GLU A 87 -13.12 1.06 15.24
CA GLU A 87 -14.03 0.22 16.01
C GLU A 87 -13.38 -1.10 16.48
N GLN A 88 -12.32 -1.55 15.79
CA GLN A 88 -11.59 -2.78 16.14
C GLN A 88 -10.49 -2.57 17.17
N LEU A 89 -10.06 -1.34 17.43
CA LEU A 89 -8.99 -1.05 18.41
C LEU A 89 -9.20 -1.72 19.79
N PRO A 90 -10.43 -1.84 20.33
CA PRO A 90 -10.65 -2.49 21.64
C PRO A 90 -10.62 -4.02 21.61
N ASP A 91 -10.48 -4.66 20.44
CA ASP A 91 -10.49 -6.13 20.35
C ASP A 91 -9.20 -6.73 20.95
N PRO A 92 -9.30 -7.68 21.90
CA PRO A 92 -8.14 -8.31 22.52
C PRO A 92 -7.20 -9.00 21.52
N ARG A 93 -7.72 -9.54 20.41
CA ARG A 93 -6.89 -10.16 19.36
C ARG A 93 -6.06 -9.11 18.62
N PHE A 94 -6.67 -7.96 18.33
CA PHE A 94 -6.01 -6.85 17.66
C PHE A 94 -4.96 -6.21 18.57
N LEU A 95 -5.31 -5.95 19.84
CA LEU A 95 -4.40 -5.42 20.85
C LEU A 95 -3.19 -6.33 21.08
N ARG A 96 -3.36 -7.65 21.04
CA ARG A 96 -2.23 -8.58 21.16
C ARG A 96 -1.18 -8.36 20.08
N VAL A 97 -1.59 -8.15 18.83
CA VAL A 97 -0.68 -7.87 17.71
C VAL A 97 0.00 -6.52 17.89
N VAL A 98 -0.75 -5.49 18.31
CA VAL A 98 -0.20 -4.16 18.62
C VAL A 98 0.84 -4.24 19.73
N VAL A 99 0.53 -4.90 20.85
CA VAL A 99 1.45 -5.05 21.98
C VAL A 99 2.69 -5.86 21.59
N MET A 100 2.54 -6.94 20.82
CA MET A 100 3.69 -7.68 20.30
C MET A 100 4.58 -6.83 19.39
N GLY A 101 3.98 -5.95 18.57
CA GLY A 101 4.70 -4.96 17.77
C GLY A 101 5.50 -3.98 18.62
N ILE A 102 4.87 -3.42 19.66
CA ILE A 102 5.51 -2.46 20.57
C ILE A 102 6.65 -3.14 21.35
N VAL A 103 6.39 -4.30 21.94
CA VAL A 103 7.40 -5.06 22.70
C VAL A 103 8.54 -5.48 21.78
N GLY A 104 8.23 -5.97 20.58
CA GLY A 104 9.23 -6.28 19.56
C GLY A 104 10.09 -5.07 19.21
N ALA A 105 9.50 -3.90 19.03
CA ALA A 105 10.23 -2.68 18.67
C ALA A 105 11.19 -2.24 19.79
N ILE A 106 10.73 -2.30 21.04
CA ILE A 106 11.55 -2.00 22.22
C ILE A 106 12.70 -3.00 22.33
N LEU A 107 12.43 -4.31 22.22
CA LEU A 107 13.45 -5.35 22.32
C LEU A 107 14.49 -5.24 21.19
N THR A 108 14.05 -5.07 19.94
CA THR A 108 14.95 -4.89 18.80
C THR A 108 15.78 -3.63 18.96
N MET A 109 15.21 -2.54 19.47
CA MET A 109 15.94 -1.30 19.73
C MET A 109 17.01 -1.51 20.81
N ILE A 110 16.70 -2.14 21.94
CA ILE A 110 17.68 -2.44 23.00
C ILE A 110 18.83 -3.30 22.46
N LEU A 111 18.50 -4.32 21.65
CA LEU A 111 19.47 -5.24 21.08
C LEU A 111 20.36 -4.55 20.04
N LEU A 112 19.79 -3.76 19.14
CA LEU A 112 20.56 -2.96 18.17
C LEU A 112 21.43 -1.93 18.88
N TRP A 113 20.89 -1.20 19.85
CA TRP A 113 21.64 -0.21 20.61
C TRP A 113 22.83 -0.84 21.34
N SER A 114 22.62 -1.99 21.99
CA SER A 114 23.67 -2.75 22.66
C SER A 114 24.71 -3.29 21.67
N ALA A 115 24.27 -3.86 20.55
CA ALA A 115 25.16 -4.44 19.54
C ALA A 115 26.00 -3.36 18.84
N VAL A 116 25.38 -2.24 18.47
CA VAL A 116 26.05 -1.09 17.88
C VAL A 116 26.98 -0.46 18.90
N GLY A 117 26.53 -0.23 20.13
CA GLY A 117 27.38 0.30 21.20
C GLY A 117 28.62 -0.57 21.45
N TRP A 118 28.43 -1.89 21.50
CA TRP A 118 29.54 -2.84 21.60
C TRP A 118 30.48 -2.78 20.39
N ALA A 119 29.95 -2.75 19.17
CA ALA A 119 30.75 -2.68 17.95
C ALA A 119 31.58 -1.39 17.87
N LEU A 120 30.99 -0.25 18.28
CA LEU A 120 31.67 1.04 18.27
C LEU A 120 32.82 1.13 19.29
N GLN A 121 32.76 0.36 20.39
CA GLN A 121 33.88 0.25 21.34
C GLN A 121 35.09 -0.48 20.75
N GLN A 122 34.88 -1.33 19.75
CA GLN A 122 35.98 -2.05 19.08
C GLN A 122 36.67 -1.21 18.00
N VAL A 123 36.06 -0.10 17.58
CA VAL A 123 36.59 0.78 16.54
C VAL A 123 37.53 1.81 17.16
N ASN A 124 38.78 1.85 16.67
CA ASN A 124 39.72 2.89 17.07
C ASN A 124 39.49 4.16 16.23
N TRP A 125 38.68 5.06 16.76
CA TRP A 125 38.21 6.28 16.07
C TRP A 125 39.32 7.23 15.62
N THR A 126 40.49 7.19 16.27
CA THR A 126 41.64 8.06 15.97
C THR A 126 42.34 7.69 14.67
N GLN A 127 42.15 6.48 14.15
CA GLN A 127 42.80 6.00 12.92
C GLN A 127 41.95 6.18 11.66
N LEU A 128 40.72 6.72 11.77
CA LEU A 128 39.89 6.99 10.59
C LEU A 128 40.43 8.22 9.83
N TRP A 129 40.91 8.03 8.61
CA TRP A 129 41.48 9.09 7.77
C TRP A 129 40.57 10.32 7.54
N LEU A 130 39.24 10.13 7.62
CA LEU A 130 38.23 11.16 7.36
C LEU A 130 37.88 12.01 8.59
N ILE A 131 38.01 11.44 9.80
CA ILE A 131 37.44 12.02 11.03
C ILE A 131 38.45 11.99 12.20
N GLY A 132 39.53 11.23 12.09
CA GLY A 132 40.52 11.00 13.15
C GLY A 132 41.16 12.29 13.65
N GLY A 133 41.56 13.19 12.76
CA GLY A 133 42.10 14.50 13.14
C GLY A 133 41.08 15.44 13.81
N ALA A 134 39.80 15.35 13.41
CA ALA A 134 38.72 16.11 14.04
C ALA A 134 38.35 15.53 15.42
N ILE A 135 38.38 14.20 15.56
CA ILE A 135 38.10 13.48 16.81
C ILE A 135 39.24 13.66 17.82
N GLU A 136 40.49 13.68 17.37
CA GLU A 136 41.66 13.96 18.22
C GLU A 136 41.69 15.42 18.69
N SER A 137 41.34 16.37 17.80
CA SER A 137 41.17 17.78 18.18
C SER A 137 40.00 18.00 19.13
N LEU A 138 38.88 17.27 19.00
CA LEU A 138 37.78 17.30 19.95
C LEU A 138 38.14 16.57 21.25
N GLY A 139 38.84 15.44 21.18
CA GLY A 139 39.25 14.59 22.30
C GLY A 139 40.14 15.33 23.29
N ASN A 140 41.10 16.10 22.78
CA ASN A 140 42.00 16.91 23.61
C ASN A 140 41.31 18.14 24.25
N ALA A 141 40.14 18.55 23.73
CA ALA A 141 39.27 19.56 24.34
C ALA A 141 38.19 18.94 25.25
N ALA A 142 38.10 17.61 25.31
CA ALA A 142 36.94 16.87 25.82
C ALA A 142 37.14 16.16 27.17
N ASP A 143 38.24 16.36 27.90
CA ASP A 143 38.34 15.82 29.27
C ASP A 143 37.24 16.39 30.21
N GLU A 144 36.63 17.54 29.87
CA GLU A 144 35.43 18.09 30.56
C GLU A 144 34.14 18.05 29.70
N ILE A 145 34.23 17.88 28.37
CA ILE A 145 33.11 17.98 27.40
C ILE A 145 32.74 16.61 26.78
N GLY A 146 33.51 15.54 27.06
CA GLY A 146 33.40 14.24 26.42
C GLY A 146 32.04 13.57 26.54
N TRP A 147 31.30 13.84 27.63
CA TRP A 147 29.94 13.35 27.80
C TRP A 147 28.94 13.94 26.79
N ILE A 148 29.13 15.19 26.37
CA ILE A 148 28.27 15.86 25.36
C ILE A 148 28.54 15.29 23.97
N SER A 149 29.81 15.12 23.60
CA SER A 149 30.18 14.52 22.31
C SER A 149 29.70 13.07 22.21
N PHE A 150 29.82 12.30 23.29
CA PHE A 150 29.29 10.94 23.38
C PHE A 150 27.75 10.93 23.31
N ALA A 151 27.07 11.81 24.05
CA ALA A 151 25.61 11.92 24.03
C ALA A 151 25.08 12.35 22.65
N LEU A 152 25.76 13.25 21.94
CA LEU A 152 25.40 13.67 20.58
C LEU A 152 25.67 12.57 19.55
N GLY A 153 26.80 11.84 19.66
CA GLY A 153 27.10 10.72 18.78
C GLY A 153 26.15 9.54 18.96
N ALA A 154 25.97 9.10 20.21
CA ALA A 154 25.03 8.03 20.55
C ALA A 154 23.57 8.45 20.31
N GLY A 155 23.21 9.69 20.65
CA GLY A 155 21.87 10.26 20.41
C GLY A 155 21.56 10.38 18.93
N GLY A 156 22.50 10.89 18.12
CA GLY A 156 22.34 10.99 16.67
C GLY A 156 22.21 9.63 15.99
N LEU A 157 23.01 8.65 16.43
CA LEU A 157 22.91 7.28 15.92
C LEU A 157 21.59 6.62 16.33
N THR A 158 21.14 6.83 17.57
CA THR A 158 19.86 6.33 18.05
C THR A 158 18.70 6.96 17.28
N TRP A 159 18.77 8.26 17.02
CA TRP A 159 17.79 8.99 16.20
C TRP A 159 17.72 8.46 14.76
N LEU A 160 18.86 8.10 14.17
CA LEU A 160 18.91 7.53 12.81
C LEU A 160 18.42 6.08 12.77
N LEU A 161 18.79 5.26 13.75
CA LEU A 161 18.40 3.85 13.82
C LEU A 161 16.94 3.66 14.24
N PHE A 162 16.36 4.60 14.98
CA PHE A 162 15.00 4.47 15.49
C PHE A 162 13.95 4.29 14.39
N PRO A 163 13.85 5.15 13.35
CA PRO A 163 12.88 4.98 12.27
C PRO A 163 13.06 3.65 11.51
N VAL A 164 14.31 3.27 11.22
CA VAL A 164 14.63 2.04 10.49
C VAL A 164 14.16 0.82 11.28
N THR A 165 14.43 0.80 12.58
CA THR A 165 14.05 -0.28 13.49
C THR A 165 12.53 -0.35 13.64
N ALA A 166 11.88 0.79 13.88
CA ALA A 166 10.44 0.87 14.05
C ALA A 166 9.71 0.33 12.81
N VAL A 167 10.07 0.79 11.61
CA VAL A 167 9.48 0.30 10.34
C VAL A 167 9.74 -1.19 10.16
N SER A 168 10.95 -1.67 10.41
CA SER A 168 11.31 -3.08 10.24
C SER A 168 10.46 -4.00 11.11
N VAL A 169 10.28 -3.63 12.38
CA VAL A 169 9.46 -4.41 13.31
C VAL A 169 7.99 -4.36 12.91
N ILE A 170 7.46 -3.17 12.63
CA ILE A 170 6.06 -2.99 12.25
C ILE A 170 5.71 -3.86 11.03
N SER A 171 6.57 -3.87 10.00
CA SER A 171 6.37 -4.66 8.78
C SER A 171 6.13 -6.15 9.01
N ILE A 172 6.74 -6.73 10.06
CA ILE A 172 6.54 -8.14 10.42
C ILE A 172 5.11 -8.40 10.92
N PHE A 173 4.52 -7.41 11.60
CA PHE A 173 3.18 -7.55 12.19
C PHE A 173 2.05 -7.16 11.25
N LEU A 174 2.32 -6.41 10.17
CA LEU A 174 1.31 -5.93 9.24
C LEU A 174 0.46 -7.07 8.64
N ASP A 175 1.10 -8.21 8.34
CA ASP A 175 0.40 -9.37 7.80
C ASP A 175 -0.56 -10.02 8.81
N SER A 176 -0.12 -10.15 10.07
CA SER A 176 -0.96 -10.64 11.17
C SER A 176 -2.13 -9.72 11.48
N VAL A 177 -1.98 -8.40 11.32
CA VAL A 177 -3.08 -7.44 11.43
C VAL A 177 -4.11 -7.70 10.33
N CYS A 178 -3.67 -7.89 9.09
CA CYS A 178 -4.57 -8.19 7.99
C CYS A 178 -5.34 -9.49 8.24
N GLU A 179 -4.66 -10.54 8.71
CA GLU A 179 -5.28 -11.81 9.08
C GLU A 179 -6.34 -11.64 10.19
N ALA A 180 -6.02 -10.89 11.25
CA ALA A 180 -6.96 -10.65 12.35
C ALA A 180 -8.23 -9.92 11.88
N VAL A 181 -8.08 -8.93 11.00
CA VAL A 181 -9.21 -8.17 10.42
C VAL A 181 -10.06 -9.06 9.53
N GLU A 182 -9.43 -9.86 8.68
CA GLU A 182 -10.11 -10.82 7.78
C GLU A 182 -10.89 -11.87 8.57
N ALA A 183 -10.28 -12.46 9.60
CA ALA A 183 -10.92 -13.46 10.45
C ALA A 183 -12.17 -12.93 11.16
N LYS A 184 -12.19 -11.63 11.52
CA LYS A 184 -13.30 -11.00 12.23
C LYS A 184 -14.40 -10.48 11.31
N HIS A 185 -14.03 -9.74 10.26
CA HIS A 185 -15.00 -9.02 9.41
C HIS A 185 -15.38 -9.76 8.14
N TYR A 186 -14.53 -10.68 7.70
CA TYR A 186 -14.68 -11.38 6.43
C TYR A 186 -14.42 -12.89 6.59
N PRO A 187 -15.09 -13.58 7.54
CA PRO A 187 -14.83 -14.99 7.82
C PRO A 187 -15.13 -15.93 6.64
N GLN A 188 -15.93 -15.46 5.69
CA GLN A 188 -16.26 -16.17 4.44
C GLN A 188 -15.07 -16.22 3.45
N ARG A 189 -14.00 -15.44 3.69
CA ARG A 189 -12.81 -15.39 2.83
C ARG A 189 -11.83 -16.49 3.22
N THR A 190 -11.99 -17.68 2.64
CA THR A 190 -11.02 -18.78 2.76
C THR A 190 -9.88 -18.60 1.73
N ASN A 191 -8.69 -19.14 2.03
CA ASN A 191 -7.44 -19.03 1.24
C ASN A 191 -6.78 -17.65 1.20
N ALA A 192 -6.04 -17.32 2.26
CA ALA A 192 -4.91 -16.40 2.09
C ALA A 192 -3.83 -17.15 1.30
N ARG A 193 -3.42 -16.58 0.17
CA ARG A 193 -2.33 -17.12 -0.66
C ARG A 193 -1.01 -16.92 0.08
N SER A 194 -0.22 -17.98 0.22
CA SER A 194 1.17 -17.87 0.63
C SER A 194 1.98 -17.26 -0.52
N GLN A 195 2.50 -16.04 -0.33
CA GLN A 195 3.33 -15.38 -1.33
C GLN A 195 4.71 -16.05 -1.39
N PRO A 196 5.17 -16.50 -2.58
CA PRO A 196 6.54 -16.98 -2.74
C PRO A 196 7.57 -15.89 -2.41
N ILE A 197 8.66 -16.27 -1.73
CA ILE A 197 9.72 -15.33 -1.30
C ILE A 197 10.30 -14.53 -2.49
N LEU A 198 10.50 -15.19 -3.64
CA LEU A 198 11.01 -14.51 -4.84
C LEU A 198 10.05 -13.43 -5.35
N GLU A 199 8.74 -13.65 -5.27
CA GLU A 199 7.73 -12.67 -5.67
C GLU A 199 7.73 -11.48 -4.69
N ALA A 200 7.87 -11.76 -3.39
CA ALA A 200 7.99 -10.73 -2.35
C ALA A 200 9.25 -9.86 -2.54
N VAL A 201 10.41 -10.49 -2.76
CA VAL A 201 11.70 -9.79 -2.97
C VAL A 201 11.65 -8.95 -4.25
N TYR A 202 11.16 -9.49 -5.35
CA TYR A 202 11.03 -8.74 -6.60
C TYR A 202 10.07 -7.54 -6.45
N GLY A 203 8.93 -7.75 -5.76
CA GLY A 203 7.99 -6.69 -5.43
C GLY A 203 8.64 -5.57 -4.59
N ALA A 204 9.34 -5.95 -3.52
CA ALA A 204 10.05 -5.03 -2.64
C ALA A 204 11.13 -4.25 -3.37
N LEU A 205 11.94 -4.89 -4.21
CA LEU A 205 13.01 -4.22 -4.96
C LEU A 205 12.44 -3.24 -6.00
N LYS A 206 11.35 -3.60 -6.67
CA LYS A 206 10.64 -2.71 -7.59
C LYS A 206 10.00 -1.53 -6.86
N PHE A 207 9.42 -1.75 -5.68
CA PHE A 207 8.90 -0.68 -4.84
C PHE A 207 10.01 0.26 -4.39
N LEU A 208 11.13 -0.27 -3.87
CA LEU A 208 12.31 0.48 -3.49
C LEU A 208 12.83 1.34 -4.65
N GLY A 209 13.00 0.77 -5.84
CA GLY A 209 13.44 1.53 -7.02
C GLY A 209 12.50 2.69 -7.37
N ILE A 210 11.18 2.48 -7.26
CA ILE A 210 10.18 3.55 -7.49
C ILE A 210 10.23 4.60 -6.38
N THR A 211 10.38 4.20 -5.13
CA THR A 211 10.53 5.10 -3.98
C THR A 211 11.76 5.97 -4.13
N VAL A 212 12.91 5.39 -4.47
CA VAL A 212 14.16 6.12 -4.70
C VAL A 212 13.99 7.09 -5.87
N LEU A 213 13.50 6.62 -7.01
CA LEU A 213 13.30 7.47 -8.19
C LEU A 213 12.36 8.65 -7.91
N LEU A 214 11.23 8.39 -7.24
CA LEU A 214 10.24 9.43 -6.93
C LEU A 214 10.81 10.46 -5.95
N ASN A 215 11.58 10.03 -4.94
CA ASN A 215 12.25 10.94 -4.01
C ASN A 215 13.37 11.74 -4.70
N LEU A 216 14.13 11.15 -5.61
CA LEU A 216 15.14 11.87 -6.41
C LEU A 216 14.51 12.96 -7.27
N ILE A 217 13.36 12.68 -7.90
CA ILE A 217 12.61 13.66 -8.69
C ILE A 217 11.99 14.72 -7.78
N ALA A 218 11.49 14.34 -6.61
CA ALA A 218 10.87 15.26 -5.68
C ALA A 218 11.90 16.20 -5.02
N LEU A 219 13.15 15.79 -4.86
CA LEU A 219 14.19 16.53 -4.14
C LEU A 219 14.47 17.93 -4.73
N PRO A 220 14.70 18.11 -6.06
CA PRO A 220 14.78 19.44 -6.67
C PRO A 220 13.53 20.28 -6.43
N VAL A 221 12.35 19.66 -6.50
CA VAL A 221 11.07 20.36 -6.28
C VAL A 221 10.93 20.80 -4.82
N TYR A 222 11.32 19.95 -3.85
CA TYR A 222 11.36 20.32 -2.44
C TYR A 222 12.29 21.51 -2.19
N LEU A 223 13.47 21.55 -2.83
CA LEU A 223 14.40 22.68 -2.69
C LEU A 223 13.78 23.99 -3.20
N ILE A 224 13.05 23.94 -4.33
CA ILE A 224 12.34 25.12 -4.86
C ILE A 224 11.19 25.53 -3.93
N LEU A 225 10.38 24.57 -3.48
CA LEU A 225 9.22 24.81 -2.62
C LEU A 225 9.62 25.23 -1.20
N LEU A 226 10.84 24.94 -0.76
CA LEU A 226 11.38 25.44 0.51
C LEU A 226 11.48 26.98 0.52
N VAL A 227 11.72 27.59 -0.65
CA VAL A 227 11.70 29.05 -0.84
C VAL A 227 10.27 29.60 -0.80
N VAL A 228 9.28 28.80 -1.21
CA VAL A 228 7.85 29.15 -1.21
C VAL A 228 7.20 28.65 0.07
N PHE A 229 7.29 29.46 1.13
CA PHE A 229 6.82 29.23 2.50
C PHE A 229 5.60 28.27 2.59
N GLY A 230 5.85 27.02 3.02
CA GLY A 230 4.81 26.04 3.38
C GLY A 230 4.25 25.16 2.26
N SER A 231 4.53 25.45 0.99
CA SER A 231 4.01 24.66 -0.14
C SER A 231 4.57 23.22 -0.23
N GLY A 232 5.75 22.98 0.35
CA GLY A 232 6.39 21.67 0.41
C GLY A 232 5.55 20.60 1.14
N ALA A 233 4.66 21.00 2.06
CA ALA A 233 3.78 20.07 2.76
C ALA A 233 2.81 19.34 1.80
N PHE A 234 2.30 20.01 0.77
CA PHE A 234 1.42 19.37 -0.22
C PHE A 234 2.16 18.32 -1.04
N LEU A 235 3.39 18.63 -1.46
CA LEU A 235 4.23 17.67 -2.18
C LEU A 235 4.57 16.47 -1.28
N PHE A 236 4.90 16.73 -0.02
CA PHE A 236 5.14 15.70 0.99
C PHE A 236 3.95 14.75 1.14
N LEU A 237 2.75 15.31 1.33
CA LEU A 237 1.54 14.51 1.46
C LEU A 237 1.25 13.72 0.18
N PHE A 238 1.45 14.29 -0.99
CA PHE A 238 1.15 13.63 -2.26
C PHE A 238 2.14 12.50 -2.57
N VAL A 239 3.44 12.76 -2.46
CA VAL A 239 4.50 11.78 -2.74
C VAL A 239 4.41 10.63 -1.73
N ASN A 240 4.39 10.93 -0.44
CA ASN A 240 4.31 9.88 0.58
C ASN A 240 2.95 9.19 0.58
N GLY A 241 1.86 9.94 0.33
CA GLY A 241 0.52 9.36 0.23
C GLY A 241 0.40 8.37 -0.94
N TYR A 242 1.00 8.68 -2.09
CA TYR A 242 1.07 7.73 -3.20
C TYR A 242 1.84 6.45 -2.83
N LEU A 243 3.00 6.61 -2.17
CA LEU A 243 3.86 5.48 -1.76
C LEU A 243 3.17 4.58 -0.73
N VAL A 244 2.64 5.18 0.34
CA VAL A 244 1.89 4.49 1.40
C VAL A 244 0.66 3.80 0.82
N GLY A 245 -0.14 4.51 0.03
CA GLY A 245 -1.33 3.95 -0.59
C GLY A 245 -1.03 2.73 -1.46
N ARG A 246 0.09 2.77 -2.19
CA ARG A 246 0.56 1.65 -3.00
C ARG A 246 1.06 0.49 -2.16
N GLU A 247 1.87 0.75 -1.14
CA GLU A 247 2.46 -0.27 -0.28
C GLU A 247 1.38 -1.08 0.43
N PHE A 248 0.43 -0.40 1.07
CA PHE A 248 -0.68 -1.07 1.77
C PHE A 248 -1.65 -1.76 0.81
N PHE A 249 -1.82 -1.27 -0.42
CA PHE A 249 -2.54 -2.02 -1.45
C PHE A 249 -1.82 -3.34 -1.78
N GLU A 250 -0.51 -3.28 -2.03
CA GLU A 250 0.30 -4.44 -2.41
C GLU A 250 0.31 -5.47 -1.27
N LEU A 251 0.40 -5.04 -0.01
CA LEU A 251 0.28 -5.88 1.18
C LEU A 251 -1.02 -6.70 1.18
N VAL A 252 -2.18 -6.05 0.98
CA VAL A 252 -3.49 -6.74 1.01
C VAL A 252 -3.70 -7.57 -0.26
N ALA A 253 -3.32 -7.06 -1.43
CA ALA A 253 -3.51 -7.75 -2.70
C ALA A 253 -2.64 -9.01 -2.81
N ALA A 254 -1.42 -9.00 -2.27
CA ALA A 254 -0.51 -10.15 -2.31
C ALA A 254 -1.08 -11.38 -1.60
N ARG A 255 -1.91 -11.18 -0.58
CA ARG A 255 -2.65 -12.24 0.13
C ARG A 255 -3.75 -12.90 -0.72
N ARG A 256 -4.15 -12.28 -1.84
CA ARG A 256 -5.33 -12.70 -2.63
C ARG A 256 -5.03 -13.03 -4.07
N MET A 257 -4.00 -12.43 -4.67
CA MET A 257 -3.69 -12.63 -6.08
C MET A 257 -2.19 -12.39 -6.37
N PRO A 258 -1.64 -12.93 -7.47
CA PRO A 258 -0.28 -12.66 -7.88
C PRO A 258 -0.10 -11.23 -8.42
N VAL A 259 1.17 -10.82 -8.53
CA VAL A 259 1.57 -9.44 -8.89
C VAL A 259 0.94 -8.93 -10.19
N GLY A 260 0.73 -9.77 -11.20
CA GLY A 260 0.17 -9.35 -12.50
C GLY A 260 -1.27 -8.82 -12.42
N PRO A 261 -2.25 -9.64 -12.00
CA PRO A 261 -3.61 -9.21 -11.71
C PRO A 261 -3.67 -8.06 -10.69
N ALA A 262 -2.86 -8.11 -9.63
CA ALA A 262 -2.80 -7.06 -8.61
C ALA A 262 -2.44 -5.70 -9.22
N GLN A 263 -1.46 -5.64 -10.13
CA GLN A 263 -1.09 -4.39 -10.81
C GLN A 263 -2.21 -3.84 -11.69
N ARG A 264 -3.02 -4.69 -12.34
CA ARG A 264 -4.16 -4.24 -13.15
C ARG A 264 -5.27 -3.68 -12.26
N LEU A 265 -5.58 -4.37 -11.15
CA LEU A 265 -6.54 -3.90 -10.17
C LEU A 265 -6.11 -2.55 -9.56
N ARG A 266 -4.83 -2.42 -9.21
CA ARG A 266 -4.25 -1.17 -8.70
C ARG A 266 -4.44 -0.03 -9.69
N LYS A 267 -4.14 -0.24 -10.97
CA LYS A 267 -4.31 0.79 -12.01
C LYS A 267 -5.78 1.20 -12.15
N ALA A 268 -6.70 0.25 -12.03
CA ALA A 268 -8.15 0.53 -12.09
C ALA A 268 -8.66 1.36 -10.88
N TYR A 269 -8.01 1.26 -9.72
CA TYR A 269 -8.43 1.93 -8.49
C TYR A 269 -7.34 2.83 -7.86
N ALA A 270 -6.39 3.29 -8.67
CA ALA A 270 -5.21 4.01 -8.19
C ALA A 270 -5.59 5.27 -7.40
N THR A 271 -6.56 6.04 -7.89
CA THR A 271 -7.07 7.23 -7.21
C THR A 271 -7.60 6.92 -5.81
N LYS A 272 -8.25 5.76 -5.61
CA LYS A 272 -8.77 5.37 -4.30
C LYS A 272 -7.63 5.14 -3.30
N PHE A 273 -6.60 4.42 -3.73
CA PHE A 273 -5.45 4.14 -2.88
C PHE A 273 -4.53 5.34 -2.67
N ILE A 274 -4.47 6.28 -3.62
CA ILE A 274 -3.75 7.56 -3.44
C ILE A 274 -4.44 8.40 -2.36
N VAL A 275 -5.76 8.57 -2.43
CA VAL A 275 -6.50 9.33 -1.41
C VAL A 275 -6.42 8.64 -0.05
N PHE A 276 -6.55 7.32 -0.03
CA PHE A 276 -6.32 6.51 1.16
C PHE A 276 -4.94 6.79 1.77
N GLY A 277 -3.87 6.70 0.98
CA GLY A 277 -2.52 6.92 1.47
C GLY A 277 -2.26 8.35 1.93
N ILE A 278 -2.83 9.37 1.27
CA ILE A 278 -2.76 10.76 1.75
C ILE A 278 -3.39 10.87 3.14
N LEU A 279 -4.56 10.26 3.36
CA LEU A 279 -5.22 10.25 4.66
C LEU A 279 -4.40 9.47 5.71
N SER A 280 -3.78 8.36 5.31
CA SER A 280 -2.85 7.60 6.16
C SER A 280 -1.64 8.42 6.60
N VAL A 281 -1.02 9.17 5.68
CA VAL A 281 0.12 10.05 6.00
C VAL A 281 -0.31 11.18 6.94
N LEU A 282 -1.49 11.77 6.74
CA LEU A 282 -2.04 12.76 7.67
C LEU A 282 -2.24 12.17 9.07
N LEU A 283 -2.75 10.95 9.16
CA LEU A 283 -2.95 10.25 10.43
C LEU A 283 -1.61 9.97 11.13
N MET A 284 -0.61 9.51 10.39
CA MET A 284 0.75 9.25 10.87
C MET A 284 1.53 10.52 11.25
N SER A 285 1.13 11.68 10.71
CA SER A 285 1.76 12.97 11.03
C SER A 285 1.45 13.43 12.46
N ILE A 286 0.43 12.87 13.11
CA ILE A 286 0.10 13.16 14.51
C ILE A 286 0.96 12.25 15.41
N PRO A 287 1.90 12.78 16.22
CA PRO A 287 2.89 11.96 16.93
C PRO A 287 2.28 10.86 17.83
N ILE A 288 1.23 11.19 18.57
CA ILE A 288 0.56 10.26 19.49
C ILE A 288 -0.15 9.15 18.70
N VAL A 289 -0.80 9.52 17.58
CA VAL A 289 -1.54 8.57 16.73
C VAL A 289 -0.58 7.70 15.94
N ASN A 290 0.62 8.19 15.60
CA ASN A 290 1.61 7.47 14.82
C ASN A 290 2.05 6.14 15.46
N LEU A 291 1.89 5.99 16.79
CA LEU A 291 2.17 4.73 17.48
C LEU A 291 1.23 3.58 17.07
N ILE A 292 -0.02 3.91 16.71
CA ILE A 292 -1.05 2.93 16.31
C ILE A 292 -1.43 3.05 14.83
N ALA A 293 -1.05 4.15 14.17
CA ALA A 293 -1.45 4.47 12.80
C ALA A 293 -1.10 3.37 11.79
N PRO A 294 0.10 2.75 11.78
CA PRO A 294 0.42 1.69 10.81
C PRO A 294 -0.53 0.50 10.90
N VAL A 295 -0.96 0.15 12.12
CA VAL A 295 -1.89 -0.95 12.38
C VAL A 295 -3.30 -0.58 11.91
N LEU A 296 -3.75 0.65 12.22
CA LEU A 296 -5.02 1.20 11.73
C LEU A 296 -5.06 1.27 10.20
N VAL A 297 -3.97 1.68 9.57
CA VAL A 297 -3.86 1.80 8.12
C VAL A 297 -3.88 0.41 7.47
N ALA A 298 -3.21 -0.61 8.04
CA ALA A 298 -3.35 -1.99 7.56
C ALA A 298 -4.79 -2.48 7.61
N ALA A 299 -5.48 -2.30 8.74
CA ALA A 299 -6.87 -2.68 8.90
C ALA A 299 -7.80 -1.94 7.92
N ALA A 300 -7.61 -0.63 7.78
CA ALA A 300 -8.39 0.19 6.85
C ALA A 300 -8.12 -0.20 5.38
N ALA A 301 -6.90 -0.60 5.04
CA ALA A 301 -6.56 -1.08 3.71
C ALA A 301 -7.31 -2.38 3.35
N VAL A 302 -7.48 -3.30 4.30
CA VAL A 302 -8.31 -4.51 4.12
C VAL A 302 -9.75 -4.13 3.84
N HIS A 303 -10.35 -3.24 4.64
CA HIS A 303 -11.73 -2.79 4.41
C HIS A 303 -11.90 -2.07 3.07
N LEU A 304 -10.93 -1.25 2.67
CA LEU A 304 -10.95 -0.57 1.39
C LEU A 304 -10.85 -1.58 0.24
N TYR A 305 -9.92 -2.52 0.31
CA TYR A 305 -9.79 -3.60 -0.68
C TYR A 305 -11.08 -4.41 -0.80
N GLU A 306 -11.67 -4.78 0.33
CA GLU A 306 -12.93 -5.52 0.39
C GLU A 306 -14.15 -4.69 -0.08
N SER A 307 -14.04 -3.38 -0.21
CA SER A 307 -15.08 -2.55 -0.80
C SER A 307 -15.02 -2.44 -2.33
N LEU A 308 -13.96 -2.95 -2.96
CA LEU A 308 -13.76 -2.81 -4.41
C LEU A 308 -14.75 -3.69 -5.20
N PRO A 309 -15.55 -3.10 -6.12
CA PRO A 309 -16.60 -3.85 -6.82
C PRO A 309 -16.09 -5.01 -7.68
N ARG A 310 -14.96 -4.81 -8.38
CA ARG A 310 -14.42 -5.79 -9.34
C ARG A 310 -13.36 -6.73 -8.77
N LYS A 311 -13.05 -6.67 -7.46
CA LYS A 311 -11.98 -7.50 -6.88
C LYS A 311 -12.15 -9.00 -7.21
N ALA A 312 -13.38 -9.51 -7.15
CA ALA A 312 -13.69 -10.92 -7.40
C ALA A 312 -13.39 -11.34 -8.84
N GLU A 313 -13.59 -10.46 -9.83
CA GLU A 313 -13.23 -10.71 -11.23
C GLU A 313 -11.71 -10.90 -11.37
N PHE A 314 -10.91 -10.04 -10.71
CA PHE A 314 -9.45 -10.13 -10.73
C PHE A 314 -8.90 -11.31 -9.92
N GLU A 315 -9.55 -11.66 -8.82
CA GLU A 315 -9.24 -12.86 -8.03
C GLU A 315 -9.51 -14.14 -8.85
N ALA A 316 -10.67 -14.23 -9.51
CA ALA A 316 -11.03 -15.38 -10.36
C ALA A 316 -10.06 -15.56 -11.54
N MET A 317 -9.69 -14.48 -12.22
CA MET A 317 -8.69 -14.49 -13.30
C MET A 317 -7.31 -15.01 -12.87
N SER A 318 -7.03 -15.09 -11.57
CA SER A 318 -5.75 -15.56 -11.04
C SER A 318 -5.72 -17.01 -10.59
N GLY A 319 -6.89 -17.63 -10.39
CA GLY A 319 -7.01 -19.04 -9.99
C GLY A 319 -6.90 -20.04 -11.13
N ASP A 320 -7.01 -19.58 -12.37
CA ASP A 320 -6.92 -20.41 -13.59
C ASP A 320 -5.49 -20.53 -14.15
N ALA A 321 -4.46 -20.16 -13.37
CA ALA A 321 -3.05 -20.12 -13.79
C ALA A 321 -2.18 -21.16 -13.09
#